data_AF-A0A5C9BYX8-F1
#
_entry.id   AF-A0A5C9BYX8-F1
#
_cell.length_a   1.000
_cell.length_b   1.000
_cell.length_c   1.000
_cell.angle_alpha   90.00
_cell.angle_beta   90.00
_cell.angle_gamma   90.00
#
_symmetry.space_group_name_H-M   'P 1'
#
loop_
_entity.id
_entity.type
_entity.pdbx_description
1 polymer ?
#
loop_
_entity_poly.entity_id
_entity_poly.type
_entity_poly.pdbx_seq_one_letter_code
_entity_poly.pdbx_strand_id
1 'polypeptide(L)'
;MKRRDFLRKSIPAGIVLPSLVGGLSFKAFGADSPFAQSLLMPVTDTDHILVIIQLNGGNDGLNMVIPLENFSNYANARSNIYIPEAKVLKLADNNKTGLHPAMTGLHSLYNNGQVKIIHSVGYPQPSFSHFRATDIWMSASDSNAVVNSGWAGRYLNYEYPNFPNGYP
;
A
#
# COMPACT_ATOMS: atom_id res chain seq x y z
N MET A 1 -22.95 -21.30 -6.86
CA MET A 1 -22.60 -20.63 -5.60
C MET A 1 -21.39 -19.73 -5.83
N LYS A 2 -21.43 -18.43 -5.50
CA LYS A 2 -20.26 -17.54 -5.68
C LYS A 2 -19.26 -17.78 -4.56
N ARG A 3 -17.99 -18.08 -4.90
CA ARG A 3 -16.91 -18.37 -3.93
C ARG A 3 -16.74 -17.27 -2.88
N ARG A 4 -16.89 -16.01 -3.28
CA ARG A 4 -16.84 -14.84 -2.39
C ARG A 4 -17.94 -14.85 -1.33
N ASP A 5 -19.16 -15.22 -1.72
CA ASP A 5 -20.31 -15.21 -0.82
C ASP A 5 -20.24 -16.38 0.17
N PHE A 6 -19.70 -17.53 -0.27
CA PHE A 6 -19.42 -18.67 0.60
C PHE A 6 -18.36 -18.32 1.67
N LEU A 7 -17.24 -17.71 1.28
CA LEU A 7 -16.18 -17.35 2.22
C LEU A 7 -16.64 -16.28 3.23
N ARG A 8 -17.37 -15.25 2.76
CA ARG A 8 -17.90 -14.19 3.65
C ARG A 8 -18.92 -14.68 4.66
N LYS A 9 -19.74 -15.68 4.31
CA LYS A 9 -20.84 -16.15 5.18
C LYS A 9 -20.44 -17.34 6.06
N SER A 10 -19.63 -18.25 5.54
CA SER A 10 -19.35 -19.52 6.21
C SER A 10 -18.20 -19.43 7.22
N ILE A 11 -17.19 -18.57 6.98
CA ILE A 11 -16.04 -18.43 7.89
C ILE A 11 -16.43 -17.77 9.22
N PRO A 12 -17.15 -16.63 9.24
CA PRO A 12 -17.59 -16.03 10.50
C PRO A 12 -18.51 -16.97 11.29
N ALA A 13 -19.45 -17.65 10.63
CA ALA A 13 -20.36 -18.58 11.29
C ALA A 13 -19.65 -19.75 11.98
N GLY A 14 -18.59 -20.30 11.37
CA GLY A 14 -17.81 -21.41 11.95
C GLY A 14 -16.94 -21.03 13.15
N ILE A 15 -16.60 -19.74 13.32
CA ILE A 15 -15.73 -19.24 14.39
C ILE A 15 -16.54 -18.54 15.50
N VAL A 16 -17.60 -17.81 15.14
CA VAL A 16 -18.45 -17.01 16.06
C VAL A 16 -19.45 -17.89 16.83
N LEU A 17 -20.08 -18.88 16.18
CA LEU A 17 -21.13 -19.67 16.84
C LEU A 17 -20.58 -20.54 17.99
N PRO A 18 -19.43 -21.21 17.87
CA PRO A 18 -18.87 -21.99 18.98
C PRO A 18 -18.37 -21.12 20.15
N SER A 19 -17.95 -19.87 19.91
CA SER A 19 -17.43 -18.98 20.97
C SER A 19 -18.55 -18.31 21.78
N LEU A 20 -19.74 -18.14 21.21
CA LEU A 20 -20.91 -17.55 21.88
C LEU A 20 -21.76 -18.56 22.67
N VAL A 21 -21.71 -19.85 22.31
CA VAL A 21 -22.46 -20.91 22.99
C VAL A 21 -21.57 -21.55 24.05
N GLY A 22 -21.40 -20.84 25.17
CA GLY A 22 -20.61 -21.25 26.35
C GLY A 22 -21.16 -22.49 27.04
N GLY A 23 -20.93 -23.67 26.46
CA GLY A 23 -21.37 -24.96 27.01
C GLY A 23 -21.17 -26.18 26.11
N LEU A 24 -20.89 -26.01 24.81
CA LEU A 24 -20.46 -27.10 23.93
C LEU A 24 -18.95 -27.00 23.69
N SER A 25 -18.21 -28.05 24.04
CA SER A 25 -16.74 -28.10 24.01
C SER A 25 -16.14 -28.20 22.60
N PHE A 26 -16.57 -27.35 21.66
CA PHE A 26 -15.83 -27.15 20.41
C PHE A 26 -14.86 -25.99 20.61
N LYS A 27 -13.63 -26.30 21.06
CA LYS A 27 -12.54 -25.33 20.98
C LYS A 27 -12.24 -25.08 19.51
N ALA A 28 -12.63 -23.91 19.01
CA ALA A 28 -12.16 -23.44 17.71
C ALA A 28 -10.65 -23.18 17.83
N PHE A 29 -9.84 -24.14 17.36
CA PHE A 29 -8.40 -24.00 17.31
C PHE A 29 -8.04 -22.74 16.52
N GLY A 30 -7.36 -21.80 17.17
CA GLY A 30 -7.01 -20.51 16.59
C GLY A 30 -8.01 -19.38 16.82
N ALA A 31 -9.08 -19.56 17.62
CA ALA A 31 -9.95 -18.45 18.03
C ALA A 31 -9.20 -17.32 18.74
N ASP A 32 -8.15 -17.66 19.49
CA ASP A 32 -7.25 -16.68 20.14
C ASP A 32 -6.16 -16.15 19.20
N SER A 33 -6.13 -16.59 17.93
CA SER A 33 -5.18 -16.02 16.97
C SER A 33 -5.59 -14.58 16.64
N PRO A 34 -4.63 -13.67 16.43
CA PRO A 34 -4.92 -12.28 16.04
C PRO A 34 -5.80 -12.19 14.79
N PHE A 35 -5.66 -13.15 13.87
CA PHE A 35 -6.48 -13.25 12.66
C PHE A 35 -7.94 -13.65 12.95
N ALA A 36 -8.18 -14.58 13.87
CA ALA A 36 -9.55 -14.95 14.22
C ALA A 36 -10.23 -13.85 15.05
N GLN A 37 -9.49 -13.21 15.96
CA GLN A 37 -10.01 -12.07 16.74
C GLN A 37 -10.36 -10.89 15.83
N SER A 38 -9.56 -10.60 14.79
CA SER A 38 -9.87 -9.51 13.84
C SER A 38 -11.15 -9.74 13.03
N LEU A 39 -11.56 -11.01 12.83
CA LEU A 39 -12.84 -11.35 12.21
C LEU A 39 -14.05 -11.16 13.16
N LEU A 40 -13.81 -11.09 14.48
CA LEU A 40 -14.83 -10.89 15.51
C LEU A 40 -14.96 -9.41 15.92
N MET A 41 -13.95 -8.58 15.63
CA MET A 41 -14.01 -7.15 15.92
C MET A 41 -15.09 -6.48 15.07
N PRO A 42 -15.83 -5.50 15.60
CA PRO A 42 -16.73 -4.68 14.80
C PRO A 42 -15.90 -4.02 13.71
N VAL A 43 -16.14 -4.42 12.46
CA VAL A 43 -15.59 -3.70 11.32
C VAL A 43 -16.24 -2.32 11.35
N THR A 44 -15.45 -1.25 11.40
CA THR A 44 -15.97 0.06 11.02
C THR A 44 -16.47 -0.08 9.60
N ASP A 45 -17.80 -0.15 9.43
CA ASP A 45 -18.48 -0.45 8.17
C ASP A 45 -18.37 0.75 7.23
N THR A 46 -17.15 0.96 6.77
CA THR A 46 -16.78 1.98 5.79
C THR A 46 -16.66 1.35 4.40
N ASP A 47 -16.76 0.00 4.30
CA ASP A 47 -16.50 -0.81 3.09
C ASP A 47 -15.21 -0.40 2.33
N HIS A 48 -14.25 0.21 3.04
CA HIS A 48 -13.03 0.76 2.49
C HIS A 48 -11.82 -0.02 3.01
N ILE A 49 -10.98 -0.48 2.08
CA ILE A 49 -9.74 -1.19 2.38
C ILE A 49 -8.59 -0.36 1.83
N LEU A 50 -7.68 0.06 2.71
CA LEU A 50 -6.41 0.63 2.30
C LEU A 50 -5.41 -0.49 2.02
N VAL A 51 -4.91 -0.56 0.79
CA VAL A 51 -3.84 -1.48 0.40
C VAL A 51 -2.59 -0.66 0.09
N ILE A 52 -1.52 -0.92 0.84
CA ILE A 52 -0.21 -0.28 0.63
C ILE A 52 0.70 -1.30 -0.05
N ILE A 53 1.17 -0.98 -1.25
CA ILE A 53 2.08 -1.83 -2.03
C ILE A 53 3.46 -1.18 -2.00
N GLN A 54 4.39 -1.81 -1.29
CA GLN A 54 5.80 -1.43 -1.31
C GLN A 54 6.54 -2.24 -2.38
N LEU A 55 7.15 -1.55 -3.35
CA LEU A 55 8.00 -2.18 -4.36
C LEU A 55 9.42 -2.36 -3.82
N ASN A 56 9.62 -3.41 -3.03
CA ASN A 56 10.95 -3.76 -2.50
C ASN A 56 11.88 -4.21 -3.65
N GLY A 57 13.16 -3.87 -3.58
CA GLY A 57 14.16 -4.17 -4.61
C GLY A 57 14.46 -3.02 -5.59
N GLY A 58 13.78 -1.88 -5.42
CA GLY A 58 14.04 -0.67 -6.21
C GLY A 58 13.14 -0.57 -7.44
N ASN A 59 12.24 0.40 -7.43
CA ASN A 59 11.44 0.76 -8.59
C ASN A 59 12.12 1.89 -9.37
N ASP A 60 12.20 1.74 -10.68
CA ASP A 60 12.66 2.79 -11.58
C ASP A 60 11.52 3.78 -11.87
N GLY A 61 11.32 4.70 -10.92
CA GLY A 61 10.23 5.68 -10.97
C GLY A 61 10.19 6.52 -12.23
N LEU A 62 11.35 6.82 -12.84
CA LEU A 62 11.44 7.65 -14.05
C LEU A 62 11.09 6.89 -15.34
N ASN A 63 11.21 5.56 -15.34
CA ASN A 63 10.68 4.74 -16.44
C ASN A 63 9.22 4.32 -16.18
N MET A 64 8.78 4.28 -14.92
CA MET A 64 7.37 4.06 -14.56
C MET A 64 6.50 5.27 -14.92
N VAL A 65 6.93 6.47 -14.50
CA VAL A 65 6.28 7.74 -14.79
C VAL A 65 7.29 8.70 -15.43
N ILE A 66 7.14 8.87 -16.73
CA ILE A 66 8.12 9.52 -17.60
C ILE A 66 7.82 11.03 -17.65
N PRO A 67 8.80 11.91 -17.38
CA PRO A 67 8.62 13.35 -17.43
C PRO A 67 8.72 13.88 -18.88
N LEU A 68 7.58 13.94 -19.57
CA LEU A 68 7.50 14.42 -20.96
C LEU A 68 7.90 15.90 -21.10
N GLU A 69 7.57 16.74 -20.12
CA GLU A 69 7.97 18.16 -20.13
C GLU A 69 9.49 18.37 -20.06
N ASN A 70 10.23 17.36 -19.60
CA ASN A 70 11.69 17.39 -19.47
C ASN A 70 12.35 16.21 -20.18
N PHE A 71 11.73 15.75 -21.28
CA PHE A 71 12.09 14.48 -21.94
C PHE A 71 13.56 14.45 -22.40
N SER A 72 14.09 15.56 -22.94
CA SER A 72 15.49 15.64 -23.38
C SER A 72 16.48 15.36 -22.24
N ASN A 73 16.28 15.97 -21.06
CA ASN A 73 17.15 15.72 -19.91
C ASN A 73 16.98 14.28 -19.38
N TYR A 74 15.76 13.76 -19.38
CA TYR A 74 15.50 12.35 -19.05
C TYR A 74 16.24 11.40 -20.00
N ALA A 75 16.17 11.63 -21.30
CA ALA A 75 16.82 10.81 -22.32
C ALA A 75 18.36 10.91 -22.21
N ASN A 76 18.90 12.11 -22.03
CA ASN A 76 20.35 12.33 -21.90
C ASN A 76 20.92 11.69 -20.63
N ALA A 77 20.24 11.85 -19.49
CA ALA A 77 20.66 11.25 -18.21
C ALA A 77 20.53 9.71 -18.20
N ARG A 78 19.78 9.14 -19.14
CA ARG A 78 19.40 7.73 -19.16
C ARG A 78 19.56 7.12 -20.55
N SER A 79 20.58 7.54 -21.29
CA SER A 79 20.81 7.20 -22.71
C SER A 79 20.71 5.70 -23.04
N ASN A 80 21.03 4.82 -22.09
CA ASN A 80 21.02 3.37 -22.27
C ASN A 80 19.66 2.70 -21.96
N ILE A 81 18.74 3.40 -21.28
CA ILE A 81 17.51 2.81 -20.73
C ILE A 81 16.27 3.70 -20.87
N TYR A 82 16.38 4.85 -21.53
CA TYR A 82 15.23 5.74 -21.75
C TYR A 82 14.21 5.08 -22.68
N ILE A 83 12.94 5.42 -22.46
CA ILE A 83 11.85 4.96 -23.31
C ILE A 83 11.60 6.02 -24.38
N PRO A 84 11.65 5.67 -25.68
CA PRO A 84 11.35 6.62 -26.75
C PRO A 84 9.97 7.26 -26.58
N GLU A 85 9.88 8.57 -26.77
CA GLU A 85 8.66 9.35 -26.49
C GLU A 85 7.43 8.79 -27.22
N ALA A 86 7.61 8.32 -28.47
CA ALA A 86 6.57 7.70 -29.28
C ALA A 86 5.97 6.42 -28.68
N LYS A 87 6.66 5.75 -27.75
CA LYS A 87 6.17 4.56 -27.06
C LYS A 87 5.46 4.87 -25.74
N VAL A 88 5.61 6.10 -25.22
CA VAL A 88 5.08 6.48 -23.91
C VAL A 88 3.56 6.53 -23.94
N LEU A 89 2.91 5.97 -22.91
CA LEU A 89 1.47 6.09 -22.73
C LEU A 89 1.14 7.50 -22.21
N LYS A 90 0.68 8.39 -23.09
CA LYS A 90 0.26 9.75 -22.72
C LYS A 90 -1.00 9.72 -21.87
N LEU A 91 -1.04 10.55 -20.85
CA LEU A 91 -2.15 10.61 -19.89
C LEU A 91 -3.24 11.60 -20.37
N ALA A 92 -4.51 11.28 -20.14
CA ALA A 92 -5.61 12.22 -20.39
C ALA A 92 -5.44 13.47 -19.51
N ASP A 93 -5.65 14.66 -20.09
CA ASP A 93 -5.58 15.95 -19.42
C ASP A 93 -4.23 16.26 -18.71
N ASN A 94 -3.17 15.52 -19.05
CA ASN A 94 -1.83 15.73 -18.56
C ASN A 94 -0.80 15.44 -19.66
N ASN A 95 -0.29 16.51 -20.26
CA ASN A 95 0.74 16.47 -21.29
C ASN A 95 2.18 16.55 -20.73
N LYS A 96 2.34 16.69 -19.40
CA LYS A 96 3.65 16.84 -18.75
C LYS A 96 4.29 15.50 -18.40
N THR A 97 3.47 14.48 -18.18
CA THR A 97 3.95 13.14 -17.79
C THR A 97 3.24 12.04 -18.56
N GLY A 98 3.90 10.88 -18.66
CA GLY A 98 3.36 9.69 -19.29
C GLY A 98 3.75 8.42 -18.53
N LEU A 99 3.15 7.29 -18.88
CA LEU A 99 3.41 6.00 -18.23
C LEU A 99 4.25 5.09 -19.13
N HIS A 100 4.93 4.13 -18.48
CA HIS A 100 5.61 3.04 -19.16
C HIS A 100 4.68 2.32 -20.15
N PRO A 101 5.14 1.89 -21.36
CA PRO A 101 4.32 1.20 -22.36
C PRO A 101 3.57 -0.04 -21.84
N ALA A 102 4.16 -0.73 -20.87
CA ALA A 102 3.58 -1.93 -20.25
C ALA A 102 2.47 -1.64 -19.20
N MET A 103 2.28 -0.39 -18.78
CA MET A 103 1.35 -0.02 -17.71
C MET A 103 -0.06 0.30 -18.25
N THR A 104 -0.53 -0.45 -19.23
CA THR A 104 -1.83 -0.21 -19.89
C THR A 104 -3.02 -0.25 -18.92
N GLY A 105 -2.96 -1.10 -17.89
CA GLY A 105 -3.96 -1.16 -16.83
C GLY A 105 -4.03 0.14 -16.02
N LEU A 106 -2.89 0.64 -15.54
CA LEU A 106 -2.82 1.91 -14.80
C LEU A 106 -3.15 3.11 -15.69
N HIS A 107 -2.77 3.07 -16.96
CA HIS A 107 -3.16 4.08 -17.95
C HIS A 107 -4.68 4.16 -18.11
N SER A 108 -5.36 3.02 -18.21
CA SER A 108 -6.82 2.96 -18.29
C SER A 108 -7.47 3.52 -17.02
N LEU A 109 -6.99 3.13 -15.85
CA LEU A 109 -7.50 3.64 -14.57
C LEU A 109 -7.27 5.15 -14.42
N TYR A 110 -6.10 5.66 -14.84
CA TYR A 110 -5.80 7.09 -14.82
C TYR A 110 -6.78 7.88 -15.70
N ASN A 111 -6.98 7.43 -16.94
CA ASN A 111 -7.86 8.10 -17.89
C ASN A 111 -9.34 8.05 -17.45
N ASN A 112 -9.70 7.08 -16.61
CA ASN A 112 -11.03 6.99 -15.97
C ASN A 112 -11.12 7.81 -14.67
N GLY A 113 -10.09 8.57 -14.29
CA GLY A 113 -10.06 9.36 -13.06
C GLY A 113 -9.88 8.55 -11.78
N GLN A 114 -9.49 7.28 -11.87
CA GLN A 114 -9.37 6.35 -10.74
C GLN A 114 -7.96 6.27 -10.16
N VAL A 115 -6.99 6.97 -10.77
CA VAL A 115 -5.60 7.04 -10.31
C VAL A 115 -5.16 8.49 -10.27
N LYS A 116 -4.41 8.85 -9.23
CA LYS A 116 -3.63 10.08 -9.14
C LYS A 116 -2.17 9.73 -8.95
N ILE A 117 -1.30 10.52 -9.56
CA ILE A 117 0.15 10.36 -9.45
C ILE A 117 0.66 11.59 -8.71
N ILE A 118 1.45 11.37 -7.66
CA ILE A 118 2.12 12.43 -6.91
C ILE A 118 3.62 12.28 -7.16
N HIS A 119 4.22 13.34 -7.69
CA HIS A 119 5.64 13.38 -8.04
C HIS A 119 6.46 14.04 -6.94
N SER A 120 7.78 13.87 -7.04
CA SER A 120 8.76 14.55 -6.17
C SER A 120 8.52 14.29 -4.67
N VAL A 121 8.00 13.10 -4.34
CA VAL A 121 7.81 12.66 -2.96
C VAL A 121 9.15 12.15 -2.43
N GLY A 122 9.65 12.78 -1.38
CA GLY A 122 10.94 12.47 -0.77
C GLY A 122 11.13 13.28 0.51
N TYR A 123 12.36 13.27 1.03
CA TYR A 123 12.75 14.01 2.22
C TYR A 123 14.05 14.81 1.97
N PRO A 124 14.26 15.93 2.68
CA PRO A 124 15.48 16.72 2.56
C PRO A 124 16.72 15.90 2.91
N GLN A 125 17.83 16.16 2.22
CA GLN A 125 19.13 15.51 2.44
C GLN A 125 19.01 13.96 2.42
N PRO A 126 18.75 13.36 1.24
CA PRO A 126 18.53 11.93 1.11
C PRO A 126 19.65 11.09 1.72
N SER A 127 19.28 10.10 2.53
CA SER A 127 20.24 9.13 3.07
C SER A 127 20.64 8.12 2.00
N PHE A 128 21.94 7.87 1.86
CA PHE A 128 22.47 6.81 0.98
C PHE A 128 22.44 5.41 1.63
N SER A 129 22.05 5.30 2.90
CA SER A 129 21.84 4.02 3.57
C SER A 129 20.44 3.51 3.30
N HIS A 130 20.34 2.32 2.69
CA HIS A 130 19.06 1.65 2.43
C HIS A 130 18.27 1.42 3.72
N PHE A 131 18.95 1.02 4.80
CA PHE A 131 18.32 0.82 6.11
C PHE A 131 17.72 2.12 6.64
N ARG A 132 18.53 3.19 6.68
CA ARG A 132 18.07 4.46 7.22
C ARG A 132 16.96 5.09 6.36
N ALA A 133 17.06 5.00 5.04
CA ALA A 133 16.01 5.49 4.14
C ALA A 133 14.68 4.74 4.37
N THR A 134 14.75 3.41 4.54
CA THR A 134 13.57 2.59 4.86
C THR A 134 12.96 3.01 6.19
N ASP A 135 13.78 3.22 7.23
CA ASP A 135 13.30 3.67 8.54
C ASP A 135 12.59 5.01 8.45
N ILE A 136 13.12 5.97 7.68
CA ILE A 136 12.48 7.27 7.45
C ILE A 136 11.11 7.10 6.82
N TRP A 137 10.98 6.32 5.74
CA TRP A 137 9.69 6.08 5.08
C TRP A 137 8.68 5.36 5.98
N MET A 138 9.12 4.38 6.77
CA MET A 138 8.24 3.59 7.62
C MET A 138 7.83 4.33 8.89
N SER A 139 8.71 5.19 9.43
CA SER A 139 8.43 6.01 10.61
C SER A 139 7.81 7.36 10.29
N ALA A 140 7.90 7.82 9.04
CA ALA A 140 7.58 9.19 8.62
C ALA A 140 8.34 10.24 9.46
N SER A 141 9.60 9.96 9.84
CA SER A 141 10.44 10.90 10.58
C SER A 141 11.09 11.93 9.67
N ASP A 142 11.55 13.04 10.25
CA ASP A 142 12.55 13.87 9.60
C ASP A 142 13.84 13.09 9.34
N SER A 143 14.63 13.50 8.34
CA SER A 143 15.83 12.77 7.92
C SER A 143 16.92 12.74 8.99
N ASN A 144 16.96 13.75 9.86
CA ASN A 144 17.86 13.88 11.00
C ASN A 144 17.33 13.29 12.32
N ALA A 145 16.11 12.73 12.35
CA ALA A 145 15.48 12.22 13.55
C ALA A 145 15.31 10.70 13.52
N VAL A 146 15.68 10.00 14.59
CA VAL A 146 15.44 8.56 14.72
C VAL A 146 14.16 8.34 15.53
N VAL A 147 13.16 7.71 14.91
CA VAL A 147 11.88 7.38 15.53
C VAL A 147 11.71 5.87 15.51
N ASN A 148 11.61 5.26 16.69
CA ASN A 148 11.54 3.80 16.86
C ASN A 148 10.13 3.21 16.69
N SER A 149 9.23 3.93 16.01
CA SER A 149 7.87 3.47 15.72
C SER A 149 7.47 3.81 14.29
N GLY A 150 6.65 2.94 13.68
CA GLY A 150 6.08 3.18 12.35
C GLY A 150 4.86 4.10 12.39
N TRP A 151 4.63 4.89 11.34
CA TRP A 151 3.49 5.81 11.29
C TRP A 151 2.15 5.05 11.32
N ALA A 152 2.06 3.92 10.63
CA ALA A 152 0.84 3.11 10.60
C ALA A 152 0.55 2.47 11.97
N GLY A 153 1.60 2.01 12.67
CA GLY A 153 1.47 1.49 14.03
C GLY A 153 1.00 2.56 15.01
N ARG A 154 1.55 3.78 14.93
CA ARG A 154 1.08 4.92 15.74
C ARG A 154 -0.38 5.27 15.44
N TYR A 155 -0.78 5.28 14.17
CA TYR A 155 -2.16 5.51 13.76
C TYR A 155 -3.11 4.46 14.38
N LEU A 156 -2.79 3.17 14.23
CA LEU A 156 -3.63 2.11 14.76
C LEU A 156 -3.70 2.11 16.29
N ASN A 157 -2.60 2.41 16.99
CA ASN A 157 -2.61 2.56 18.44
C ASN A 157 -3.47 3.77 18.91
N TYR A 158 -3.51 4.85 18.11
CA TYR A 158 -4.37 6.01 18.39
C TYR A 158 -5.85 5.70 18.16
N GLU A 159 -6.20 5.05 17.06
CA GLU A 159 -7.59 4.71 16.70
C GLU A 159 -8.16 3.55 17.53
N TYR A 160 -7.32 2.57 17.88
CA TYR A 160 -7.72 1.36 18.60
C TYR A 160 -6.88 1.23 19.88
N PRO A 161 -7.43 1.62 21.05
CA PRO A 161 -6.74 1.48 22.32
C PRO A 161 -6.28 0.03 22.54
N ASN A 162 -4.99 -0.14 22.91
CA ASN A 162 -4.33 -1.44 23.11
C ASN A 162 -4.07 -2.26 21.83
N PHE A 163 -4.17 -1.67 20.63
CA PHE A 163 -3.82 -2.36 19.38
C PHE A 163 -2.33 -2.21 19.00
N PRO A 164 -1.69 -3.28 18.49
CA PRO A 164 -2.16 -4.67 18.55
C PRO A 164 -2.07 -5.21 19.99
N ASN A 165 -2.92 -6.18 20.35
CA ASN A 165 -2.88 -6.80 21.68
C ASN A 165 -1.45 -7.29 22.00
N GLY A 166 -0.84 -6.76 23.06
CA GLY A 166 0.53 -7.13 23.47
C GLY A 166 1.66 -6.45 22.69
N TYR A 167 1.39 -5.32 22.02
CA TYR A 167 2.45 -4.40 21.55
C TYR A 167 3.23 -3.84 22.75
N PRO A 168 4.55 -3.66 22.66
CA PRO A 168 5.44 -3.57 23.83
C PRO A 168 5.10 -2.43 24.79
#